data_AF-A0A371KIU5-F1
#
_entry.id   AF-A0A371KIU5-F1
#
_cell.length_a   1.000
_cell.length_b   1.000
_cell.length_c   1.000
_cell.angle_alpha   90.00
_cell.angle_beta   90.00
_cell.angle_gamma   90.00
#
_symmetry.space_group_name_H-M   'P 1'
#
loop_
_entity.id
_entity.type
_entity.pdbx_description
1 polymer ?
#
loop_
_entity_poly.entity_id
_entity_poly.type
_entity_poly.pdbx_seq_one_letter_code
_entity_poly.pdbx_strand_id
1 'polypeptide(L)'
;WAAAIDPQQLVDDARRQVGVTLGYDPVYRQLDYPGGDVPLSTGVCTDVVIRALREQGLDLQKRVHEDMRGHFAAYPRNWGLTRADRNIDHRRVPNLMTWFQRQGMARKVSDKPVDYRPGDIVTWDLGRGLTHIGIVSDRQGTGG
;
A
#
# COMPACT_ATOMS: atom_id res chain seq x y z
N TRP A 1 6.65 1.54 -19.02
CA TRP A 1 7.68 1.60 -17.97
C TRP A 1 7.20 2.62 -16.95
N ALA A 2 6.93 2.21 -15.71
CA ALA A 2 6.76 3.21 -14.65
C ALA A 2 8.13 3.88 -14.46
N ALA A 3 8.17 5.21 -14.32
CA ALA A 3 9.38 5.88 -13.90
C ALA A 3 9.89 5.21 -12.59
N ALA A 4 11.20 5.22 -12.37
CA ALA A 4 11.72 4.79 -11.08
C ALA A 4 11.05 5.65 -9.99
N ILE A 5 10.51 4.99 -8.96
CA ILE A 5 9.90 5.68 -7.82
C ILE A 5 11.03 6.40 -7.09
N ASP A 6 10.88 7.71 -6.92
CA ASP A 6 11.79 8.53 -6.12
C ASP A 6 11.40 8.36 -4.64
N PRO A 7 12.31 7.83 -3.79
CA PRO A 7 12.01 7.57 -2.38
C PRO A 7 11.72 8.83 -1.58
N GLN A 8 12.41 9.94 -1.86
CA GLN A 8 12.20 11.19 -1.13
C GLN A 8 10.86 11.81 -1.54
N GLN A 9 10.57 11.82 -2.84
CA GLN A 9 9.26 12.28 -3.32
C GLN A 9 8.13 11.43 -2.73
N LEU A 10 8.33 10.11 -2.58
CA LEU A 10 7.33 9.22 -2.00
C LEU A 10 7.01 9.58 -0.54
N VAL A 11 8.04 9.93 0.24
CA VAL A 11 7.88 10.42 1.61
C VAL A 11 7.09 11.74 1.63
N ASP A 12 7.41 12.67 0.73
CA ASP A 12 6.73 13.96 0.63
C ASP A 12 5.28 13.80 0.17
N ASP A 13 5.00 12.92 -0.78
CA ASP A 13 3.66 12.61 -1.29
C ASP A 13 2.78 11.98 -0.19
N ALA A 14 3.35 11.07 0.60
CA ALA A 14 2.68 10.50 1.77
C ALA A 14 2.38 11.58 2.82
N ARG A 15 3.35 12.47 3.07
CA ARG A 15 3.22 13.57 4.03
C ARG A 15 2.15 14.58 3.61
N ARG A 16 1.92 14.82 2.32
CA ARG A 16 0.84 15.71 1.84
C ARG A 16 -0.56 15.28 2.29
N GLN A 17 -0.73 14.03 2.71
CA GLN A 17 -2.02 13.55 3.25
C GLN A 17 -2.27 13.93 4.71
N VAL A 18 -1.24 14.36 5.45
CA VAL A 18 -1.39 14.87 6.82
C VAL A 18 -2.27 16.12 6.79
N GLY A 19 -3.35 16.12 7.55
CA GLY A 19 -4.34 17.21 7.54
C GLY A 19 -5.37 17.11 6.41
N VAL A 20 -5.21 16.18 5.47
CA VAL A 20 -6.19 15.90 4.39
C VAL A 20 -7.01 14.66 4.74
N THR A 21 -6.37 13.53 4.99
CA THR A 21 -7.04 12.29 5.40
C THR A 21 -7.20 12.28 6.92
N LEU A 22 -8.40 12.64 7.37
CA LEU A 22 -8.72 12.87 8.77
C LEU A 22 -9.54 11.73 9.39
N GLY A 23 -10.26 10.97 8.56
CA GLY A 23 -11.08 9.83 8.97
C GLY A 23 -10.43 8.49 8.68
N TYR A 24 -10.75 7.49 9.51
CA TYR A 24 -10.46 6.08 9.25
C TYR A 24 -11.73 5.37 8.80
N ASP A 25 -11.68 4.71 7.64
CA ASP A 25 -12.86 4.08 7.05
C ASP A 25 -12.53 2.80 6.26
N PRO A 26 -12.74 1.63 6.89
CA PRO A 26 -12.46 0.33 6.29
C PRO A 26 -13.62 -0.20 5.44
N VAL A 27 -14.71 0.55 5.26
CA VAL A 27 -15.92 0.05 4.60
C VAL A 27 -15.67 -0.22 3.12
N TYR A 28 -16.18 -1.36 2.65
CA TYR A 28 -16.16 -1.73 1.25
C TYR A 28 -17.02 -0.76 0.42
N ARG A 29 -16.50 -0.32 -0.73
CA ARG A 29 -17.18 0.60 -1.65
C ARG A 29 -16.89 0.21 -3.09
N GLN A 30 -17.84 0.49 -3.97
CA GLN A 30 -17.55 0.50 -5.40
C GLN A 30 -16.67 1.70 -5.72
N LEU A 31 -15.60 1.47 -6.47
CA LEU A 31 -14.64 2.48 -6.90
C LEU A 31 -14.63 2.56 -8.43
N ASP A 32 -14.29 3.75 -8.95
CA ASP A 32 -13.92 3.91 -10.35
C ASP A 32 -12.68 3.07 -10.68
N TYR A 33 -12.45 2.81 -11.96
CA TYR A 33 -11.31 1.99 -12.39
C TYR A 33 -10.86 2.32 -13.82
N PRO A 34 -9.55 2.50 -14.06
CA PRO A 34 -8.47 2.61 -13.06
C PRO A 34 -8.51 3.96 -12.32
N GLY A 35 -7.67 4.14 -11.30
CA GLY A 35 -7.55 5.41 -10.57
C GLY A 35 -8.68 5.73 -9.58
N GLY A 36 -9.49 4.73 -9.20
CA GLY A 36 -10.48 4.89 -8.14
C GLY A 36 -9.84 5.11 -6.76
N ASP A 37 -10.54 5.88 -5.94
CA ASP A 37 -10.16 6.17 -4.56
C ASP A 37 -11.41 6.39 -3.71
N VAL A 38 -11.28 6.24 -2.40
CA VAL A 38 -12.28 6.73 -1.44
C VAL A 38 -12.15 8.26 -1.30
N PRO A 39 -13.13 8.96 -0.70
CA PRO A 39 -13.01 10.40 -0.48
C PRO A 39 -11.70 10.77 0.23
N LEU A 40 -11.01 11.82 -0.22
CA LEU A 40 -9.68 12.20 0.31
C LEU A 40 -9.66 12.45 1.83
N SER A 41 -10.79 12.87 2.38
CA SER A 41 -10.97 13.09 3.82
C SER A 41 -10.94 11.81 4.66
N THR A 42 -10.97 10.63 4.02
CA THR A 42 -11.00 9.34 4.69
C THR A 42 -10.12 8.29 4.00
N GLY A 43 -9.90 7.16 4.68
CA GLY A 43 -9.19 6.01 4.13
C GLY A 43 -8.70 5.04 5.20
N VAL A 44 -7.84 4.12 4.79
CA VAL A 44 -7.08 3.23 5.65
C VAL A 44 -5.59 3.35 5.34
N CYS A 45 -4.76 2.61 6.08
CA CYS A 45 -3.29 2.63 5.92
C CYS A 45 -2.80 2.41 4.48
N THR A 46 -3.45 1.52 3.73
CA THR A 46 -3.10 1.25 2.32
C THR A 46 -3.40 2.45 1.42
N ASP A 47 -4.50 3.19 1.66
CA ASP A 47 -4.91 4.32 0.81
C ASP A 47 -3.85 5.43 0.83
N VAL A 48 -3.16 5.63 1.95
CA VAL A 48 -2.03 6.55 2.05
C VAL A 48 -0.90 6.16 1.10
N VAL A 49 -0.50 4.89 1.11
CA VAL A 49 0.54 4.36 0.22
C VAL A 49 0.11 4.40 -1.25
N ILE A 50 -1.16 4.05 -1.53
CA ILE A 50 -1.74 4.08 -2.88
C ILE A 50 -1.67 5.48 -3.48
N ARG A 51 -2.14 6.49 -2.73
CA ARG A 51 -2.13 7.89 -3.18
C ARG A 51 -0.70 8.39 -3.40
N ALA A 52 0.21 8.10 -2.47
CA ALA A 52 1.61 8.53 -2.60
C ALA A 52 2.29 7.93 -3.84
N LEU A 53 2.10 6.63 -4.12
CA LEU A 53 2.64 5.99 -5.32
C LEU A 53 1.96 6.48 -6.61
N ARG A 54 0.68 6.88 -6.54
CA ARG A 54 -0.08 7.38 -7.69
C ARG A 54 0.45 8.72 -8.19
N GLU A 55 0.94 9.59 -7.30
CA GLU A 55 1.63 10.85 -7.68
C GLU A 55 2.85 10.59 -8.58
N GLN A 56 3.44 9.39 -8.50
CA GLN A 56 4.57 8.96 -9.32
C GLN A 56 4.18 8.00 -10.44
N GLY A 57 2.88 7.93 -10.76
CA GLY A 57 2.35 7.15 -11.88
C GLY A 57 2.19 5.65 -11.61
N LEU A 58 2.35 5.19 -10.36
CA LEU A 58 2.07 3.81 -9.97
C LEU A 58 0.69 3.68 -9.31
N ASP A 59 -0.33 3.39 -10.11
CA ASP A 59 -1.67 3.09 -9.61
C ASP A 59 -1.78 1.64 -9.14
N LEU A 60 -1.65 1.43 -7.82
CA LEU A 60 -1.77 0.11 -7.20
C LEU A 60 -3.15 -0.53 -7.42
N GLN A 61 -4.24 0.25 -7.57
CA GLN A 61 -5.56 -0.31 -7.89
C GLN A 61 -5.49 -1.13 -9.18
N LYS A 62 -4.99 -0.51 -10.25
CA LYS A 62 -4.82 -1.17 -11.54
C LYS A 62 -3.81 -2.32 -11.46
N ARG A 63 -2.60 -2.05 -10.96
CA ARG A 63 -1.48 -3.00 -11.05
C ARG A 63 -1.71 -4.28 -10.24
N VAL A 64 -2.25 -4.15 -9.04
CA VAL A 64 -2.56 -5.30 -8.18
C VAL A 64 -3.71 -6.09 -8.77
N HIS A 65 -4.78 -5.41 -9.20
CA HIS A 65 -5.94 -6.07 -9.79
C HIS A 65 -5.60 -6.86 -11.06
N GLU A 66 -4.82 -6.26 -11.98
CA GLU A 66 -4.42 -6.93 -13.23
C GLU A 66 -3.54 -8.16 -12.98
N ASP A 67 -2.59 -8.09 -12.03
CA ASP A 67 -1.78 -9.24 -11.66
C ASP A 67 -2.62 -10.33 -10.97
N MET A 68 -3.51 -9.95 -10.05
CA MET A 68 -4.45 -10.87 -9.39
C MET A 68 -5.40 -11.54 -10.36
N ARG A 69 -5.87 -10.85 -11.41
CA ARG A 69 -6.71 -11.45 -12.45
C ARG A 69 -6.00 -12.57 -13.20
N GLY A 70 -4.70 -12.44 -13.46
CA GLY A 70 -3.89 -13.48 -14.11
C GLY A 70 -3.41 -14.57 -13.16
N HIS A 71 -3.30 -14.28 -11.86
CA HIS A 71 -2.58 -15.13 -10.91
C HIS A 71 -3.30 -15.28 -9.57
N PHE A 72 -4.64 -15.30 -9.55
CA PHE A 72 -5.45 -15.27 -8.33
C PHE A 72 -5.04 -16.33 -7.30
N ALA A 73 -4.66 -17.52 -7.75
CA ALA A 73 -4.23 -18.61 -6.88
C ALA A 73 -2.93 -18.34 -6.10
N ALA A 74 -2.10 -17.39 -6.54
CA ALA A 74 -0.87 -16.99 -5.86
C ALA A 74 -1.12 -16.02 -4.70
N TYR A 75 -2.33 -15.44 -4.61
CA TYR A 75 -2.69 -14.51 -3.56
C TYR A 75 -3.33 -15.22 -2.35
N PRO A 76 -3.26 -14.62 -1.15
CA PRO A 76 -3.91 -15.19 0.03
C PRO A 76 -5.42 -15.42 -0.18
N ARG A 77 -6.01 -16.29 0.63
CA ARG A 77 -7.43 -16.68 0.49
C ARG A 77 -8.25 -16.43 1.75
N ASN A 78 -7.71 -15.70 2.70
CA ASN A 78 -8.30 -15.43 4.02
C ASN A 78 -9.49 -14.44 3.99
N TRP A 79 -9.99 -14.07 2.81
CA TRP A 79 -11.15 -13.19 2.61
C TRP A 79 -12.32 -13.82 1.86
N GLY A 80 -12.24 -15.11 1.52
CA GLY A 80 -13.38 -15.85 0.98
C GLY A 80 -13.83 -15.48 -0.45
N LEU A 81 -13.02 -14.73 -1.20
CA LEU A 81 -13.31 -14.43 -2.61
C LEU A 81 -12.78 -15.55 -3.52
N THR A 82 -13.45 -15.75 -4.64
CA THR A 82 -13.09 -16.75 -5.67
C THR A 82 -12.44 -16.12 -6.91
N ARG A 83 -12.39 -14.78 -6.98
CA ARG A 83 -11.77 -14.01 -8.07
C ARG A 83 -11.30 -12.64 -7.56
N ALA A 84 -10.45 -11.99 -8.34
CA ALA A 84 -9.99 -10.63 -8.10
C ALA A 84 -11.15 -9.62 -8.10
N ASP A 85 -11.05 -8.59 -7.27
CA ASP A 85 -12.03 -7.53 -7.11
C ASP A 85 -11.36 -6.14 -7.08
N ARG A 86 -11.50 -5.42 -8.18
CA ARG A 86 -10.87 -4.10 -8.41
C ARG A 86 -11.21 -3.05 -7.34
N ASN A 87 -12.29 -3.24 -6.59
CA ASN A 87 -12.72 -2.32 -5.56
C ASN A 87 -11.93 -2.48 -4.25
N ILE A 88 -11.29 -3.64 -4.02
CA ILE A 88 -10.70 -3.98 -2.71
C ILE A 88 -9.32 -4.62 -2.80
N ASP A 89 -8.90 -5.15 -3.96
CA ASP A 89 -7.65 -5.90 -4.11
C ASP A 89 -6.43 -5.14 -3.55
N HIS A 90 -6.24 -3.90 -3.99
CA HIS A 90 -5.16 -3.00 -3.57
C HIS A 90 -5.30 -2.47 -2.13
N ARG A 91 -6.49 -2.55 -1.53
CA ARG A 91 -6.73 -2.04 -0.16
C ARG A 91 -6.44 -3.08 0.92
N ARG A 92 -6.00 -4.29 0.55
CA ARG A 92 -5.62 -5.38 1.47
C ARG A 92 -4.11 -5.48 1.60
N VAL A 93 -3.57 -5.28 2.80
CA VAL A 93 -2.12 -5.38 3.06
C VAL A 93 -1.52 -6.71 2.57
N PRO A 94 -2.12 -7.90 2.82
CA PRO A 94 -1.55 -9.16 2.33
C PRO A 94 -1.50 -9.26 0.79
N ASN A 95 -2.42 -8.62 0.08
CA ASN A 95 -2.35 -8.53 -1.37
C ASN A 95 -1.18 -7.68 -1.82
N LEU A 96 -0.98 -6.51 -1.18
CA LEU A 96 0.15 -5.65 -1.49
C LEU A 96 1.49 -6.37 -1.24
N MET A 97 1.63 -7.07 -0.11
CA MET A 97 2.83 -7.87 0.19
C MET A 97 3.11 -8.89 -0.93
N THR A 98 2.09 -9.64 -1.34
CA THR A 98 2.20 -10.64 -2.40
C THR A 98 2.57 -9.99 -3.73
N TRP A 99 1.92 -8.88 -4.09
CA TRP A 99 2.21 -8.16 -5.32
C TRP A 99 3.66 -7.63 -5.34
N PHE A 100 4.11 -6.95 -4.28
CA PHE A 100 5.49 -6.45 -4.17
C PHE A 100 6.53 -7.57 -4.26
N GLN A 101 6.27 -8.71 -3.61
CA GLN A 101 7.12 -9.90 -3.73
C GLN A 101 7.19 -10.40 -5.18
N ARG A 102 6.06 -10.49 -5.86
CA ARG A 102 5.98 -10.91 -7.27
C ARG A 102 6.67 -9.93 -8.22
N GLN A 103 6.74 -8.65 -7.87
CA GLN A 103 7.50 -7.66 -8.64
C GLN A 103 9.00 -7.64 -8.31
N GLY A 104 9.49 -8.54 -7.43
CA GLY A 104 10.89 -8.57 -7.01
C GLY A 104 11.29 -7.39 -6.11
N MET A 105 10.33 -6.73 -5.47
CA MET A 105 10.55 -5.56 -4.61
C MET A 105 10.66 -5.92 -3.12
N ALA A 106 10.35 -7.15 -2.75
CA ALA A 106 10.46 -7.60 -1.36
C ALA A 106 11.93 -7.60 -0.89
N ARG A 107 12.16 -7.09 0.32
CA ARG A 107 13.45 -7.08 0.99
C ARG A 107 13.42 -7.95 2.23
N LYS A 108 14.61 -8.33 2.72
CA LYS A 108 14.74 -9.05 3.98
C LYS A 108 14.27 -8.14 5.12
N VAL A 109 13.36 -8.66 5.95
CA VAL A 109 12.93 -7.99 7.18
C VAL A 109 14.08 -8.02 8.19
N SER A 110 14.30 -6.89 8.86
CA SER A 110 15.33 -6.72 9.89
C SER A 110 14.75 -6.05 11.14
N ASP A 111 15.29 -6.38 12.29
CA ASP A 111 14.97 -5.71 13.56
C ASP A 111 15.84 -4.46 13.79
N LYS A 112 16.76 -4.16 12.86
CA LYS A 112 17.67 -3.02 12.96
C LYS A 112 17.12 -1.82 12.19
N PRO A 113 16.84 -0.67 12.86
CA PRO A 113 16.34 0.53 12.18
C PRO A 113 17.21 1.02 11.01
N VAL A 114 18.54 0.85 11.12
CA VAL A 114 19.52 1.27 10.09
C VAL A 114 19.38 0.53 8.75
N ASP A 115 18.70 -0.61 8.73
CA ASP A 115 18.48 -1.37 7.50
C ASP A 115 17.33 -0.80 6.65
N TYR A 116 16.53 0.10 7.22
CA TYR A 116 15.42 0.78 6.55
C TYR A 116 15.81 2.18 6.11
N ARG A 117 15.42 2.55 4.90
CA ARG A 117 15.69 3.86 4.30
C ARG A 117 14.39 4.65 4.13
N PRO A 118 14.45 6.00 4.16
CA PRO A 118 13.32 6.82 3.81
C PRO A 118 12.72 6.42 2.46
N GLY A 119 11.40 6.31 2.39
CA GLY A 119 10.68 5.84 1.22
C GLY A 119 10.53 4.31 1.12
N ASP A 120 11.18 3.52 1.96
CA ASP A 120 10.88 2.08 2.03
C ASP A 120 9.42 1.88 2.49
N ILE A 121 8.69 0.99 1.81
CA ILE A 121 7.35 0.57 2.21
C ILE A 121 7.47 -0.64 3.13
N VAL A 122 6.92 -0.52 4.35
CA VAL A 122 7.01 -1.55 5.38
C VAL A 122 5.61 -2.02 5.75
N THR A 123 5.48 -3.33 5.96
CA THR A 123 4.25 -3.96 6.44
C THR A 123 4.51 -4.60 7.80
N TRP A 124 3.59 -4.40 8.74
CA TRP A 124 3.64 -4.99 10.07
C TRP A 124 2.50 -5.99 10.26
N ASP A 125 2.79 -7.10 10.95
CA ASP A 125 1.78 -7.92 11.62
C ASP A 125 1.70 -7.46 13.07
N LEU A 126 0.57 -6.84 13.44
CA LEU A 126 0.31 -6.35 14.79
C LEU A 126 -0.31 -7.44 15.68
N GLY A 127 -0.34 -8.68 15.20
CA GLY A 127 -0.97 -9.82 15.84
C GLY A 127 -2.48 -9.85 15.62
N ARG A 128 -3.09 -11.00 15.97
CA ARG A 128 -4.55 -11.21 15.90
C ARG A 128 -5.18 -10.96 14.51
N GLY A 129 -4.39 -11.13 13.45
CA GLY A 129 -4.83 -10.91 12.07
C GLY A 129 -4.86 -9.45 11.64
N LEU A 130 -4.37 -8.52 12.47
CA LEU A 130 -4.27 -7.11 12.13
C LEU A 130 -2.94 -6.83 11.42
N THR A 131 -3.01 -6.48 10.14
CA THR A 131 -1.85 -6.06 9.36
C THR A 131 -1.90 -4.57 9.10
N HIS A 132 -0.74 -3.93 9.05
CA HIS A 132 -0.58 -2.50 8.78
C HIS A 132 0.49 -2.27 7.71
N ILE A 133 0.44 -1.13 7.02
CA ILE A 133 1.44 -0.73 6.02
C ILE A 133 1.76 0.75 6.18
N GLY A 134 2.97 1.15 5.84
CA GLY A 134 3.41 2.53 5.90
C GLY A 134 4.67 2.78 5.09
N ILE A 135 5.07 4.05 5.02
CA ILE A 135 6.29 4.52 4.35
C ILE A 135 7.24 5.03 5.41
N VAL A 136 8.51 4.61 5.35
CA VAL A 136 9.55 5.05 6.27
C VAL A 136 9.85 6.54 6.04
N SER A 137 9.78 7.32 7.11
CA SER A 137 10.02 8.77 7.10
C SER A 137 11.51 9.11 7.02
N ASP A 138 11.84 10.24 6.42
CA ASP A 138 13.16 10.89 6.49
C ASP A 138 13.41 11.64 7.82
N ARG A 139 12.36 11.80 8.63
CA ARG A 139 12.43 12.37 9.98
C ARG A 139 12.40 11.27 11.03
N GLN A 140 13.33 11.35 11.98
CA GLN A 140 13.37 10.47 13.15
C GLN A 140 12.37 10.93 14.21
N GLY A 141 11.74 9.96 14.87
CA GLY A 141 10.94 10.22 16.06
C GLY A 141 11.83 10.48 17.29
N THR A 142 11.24 10.97 18.37
CA THR A 142 11.96 11.21 19.64
C THR A 142 12.53 9.93 20.29
N GLY A 143 12.13 8.74 19.79
CA GLY A 143 12.61 7.44 20.25
C GLY A 143 13.80 6.85 19.50
N GLY A 144 14.31 7.52 18.45
CA GLY A 144 15.38 7.02 17.59
C GLY A 144 14.87 6.25 16.38
#